data_AF-A0A359DA19-F1
#
_entry.id   AF-A0A359DA19-F1
#
_cell.length_a   1.000
_cell.length_b   1.000
_cell.length_c   1.000
_cell.angle_alpha   90.00
_cell.angle_beta   90.00
_cell.angle_gamma   90.00
#
_symmetry.space_group_name_H-M   'P 1'
#
loop_
_entity.id
_entity.type
_entity.pdbx_description
1 polymer ?
#
loop_
_entity_poly.entity_id
_entity_poly.type
_entity_poly.pdbx_seq_one_letter_code
_entity_poly.pdbx_strand_id
1 'polypeptide(L)'
;GKPVSLLVDRAGQRLDVALVLAERGDGDARAGYLGAGVQGVEWPAEMLREVSFGPLAAVGEGLSRTWTMSLLTLDSLKKMLFGELSVKNL
;
A
#
# COMPACT_ATOMS: atom_id res chain seq x y z
N GLY A 1 -11.06 -4.55 -21.49
CA GLY A 1 -11.99 -4.92 -20.40
C GLY A 1 -13.41 -5.04 -20.92
N LYS A 2 -14.27 -5.79 -20.22
CA LYS A 2 -15.72 -5.85 -20.49
C LYS A 2 -16.43 -4.74 -19.72
N PRO A 3 -17.45 -4.08 -20.29
CA PRO A 3 -18.25 -3.11 -19.54
C PRO A 3 -19.05 -3.82 -18.43
N VAL A 4 -19.10 -3.20 -17.26
CA VAL A 4 -19.88 -3.63 -16.10
C VAL A 4 -20.82 -2.48 -15.73
N SER A 5 -22.09 -2.80 -15.44
CA SER A 5 -23.06 -1.84 -14.92
C SER A 5 -23.12 -1.93 -13.41
N LEU A 6 -23.02 -0.79 -12.73
CA LEU A 6 -23.17 -0.67 -11.29
C LEU A 6 -24.39 0.20 -10.98
N LEU A 7 -25.27 -0.30 -10.12
CA LEU A 7 -26.33 0.50 -9.53
C LEU A 7 -25.79 1.18 -8.27
N VAL A 8 -25.76 2.52 -8.26
CA VAL A 8 -25.27 3.32 -7.14
C VAL A 8 -26.37 4.23 -6.60
N ASP A 9 -26.43 4.40 -5.28
CA ASP A 9 -27.25 5.46 -4.66
C ASP A 9 -26.38 6.69 -4.43
N ARG A 10 -26.82 7.85 -4.94
CA ARG A 10 -26.19 9.14 -4.69
C ARG A 10 -27.26 10.14 -4.27
N ALA A 11 -27.22 10.51 -2.99
CA ALA A 11 -28.19 11.42 -2.39
C ALA A 11 -29.65 10.97 -2.58
N GLY A 12 -29.92 9.67 -2.46
CA GLY A 12 -31.26 9.09 -2.61
C GLY A 12 -31.72 8.90 -4.05
N GLN A 13 -30.88 9.23 -5.04
CA GLN A 13 -31.12 8.90 -6.44
C GLN A 13 -30.36 7.63 -6.79
N ARG A 14 -31.04 6.68 -7.44
CA ARG A 14 -30.40 5.49 -8.00
C ARG A 14 -29.89 5.80 -9.40
N LEU A 15 -28.60 5.59 -9.64
CA LEU A 15 -27.96 5.77 -10.94
C LEU A 15 -27.36 4.45 -11.41
N ASP A 16 -27.59 4.12 -12.68
CA ASP A 16 -26.84 3.07 -13.36
C ASP A 16 -25.59 3.67 -14.00
N VAL A 17 -24.42 3.16 -13.60
CA VAL A 17 -23.12 3.60 -14.09
C VAL A 17 -22.45 2.45 -14.82
N ALA A 18 -22.28 2.60 -16.14
CA ALA A 18 -21.50 1.67 -16.95
C ALA A 18 -20.03 2.09 -16.98
N LEU A 19 -19.13 1.17 -16.67
CA LEU A 19 -17.68 1.43 -16.69
C LEU A 19 -16.89 0.19 -17.07
N VAL A 20 -15.64 0.39 -17.48
CA VAL A 20 -14.70 -0.69 -17.79
C VAL A 20 -13.64 -0.73 -16.69
N LEU A 21 -13.45 -1.89 -16.06
CA LEU A 21 -12.44 -2.07 -15.04
C LEU A 21 -11.03 -1.97 -15.64
N ALA A 22 -10.11 -1.34 -14.89
CA ALA A 22 -8.68 -1.43 -15.17
C ALA A 22 -8.18 -2.85 -14.84
N GLU A 23 -6.95 -3.18 -15.23
CA GLU A 23 -6.29 -4.42 -14.80
C GLU A 23 -5.23 -4.10 -13.75
N ARG A 24 -5.14 -4.93 -12.71
CA ARG A 24 -4.12 -4.81 -11.66
C ARG A 24 -3.62 -6.18 -11.23
N GLY A 25 -2.35 -6.29 -10.89
CA GLY A 25 -1.67 -7.54 -10.52
C GLY A 25 -0.78 -8.07 -11.64
N ASP A 26 -0.03 -9.13 -11.34
CA ASP A 26 0.92 -9.75 -12.27
C ASP A 26 0.65 -11.25 -12.44
N GLY A 27 0.92 -11.76 -13.64
CA GLY A 27 0.68 -13.16 -14.00
C GLY A 27 -0.76 -13.60 -13.74
N ASP A 28 -0.91 -14.72 -13.01
CA ASP A 28 -2.20 -15.30 -12.64
C ASP A 28 -2.97 -14.47 -11.58
N ALA A 29 -2.33 -13.49 -10.95
CA ALA A 29 -2.98 -12.57 -10.00
C ALA A 29 -3.62 -11.34 -10.68
N ARG A 30 -3.61 -11.27 -12.02
CA ARG A 30 -4.27 -10.19 -12.76
C ARG A 30 -5.78 -10.23 -12.57
N ALA A 31 -6.33 -9.13 -12.07
CA ALA A 31 -7.76 -8.96 -11.84
C ALA A 31 -8.26 -7.59 -12.30
N GLY A 32 -9.58 -7.51 -12.53
CA GLY A 32 -10.26 -6.25 -12.78
C GLY A 32 -10.23 -5.35 -11.54
N TYR A 33 -9.88 -4.09 -11.73
CA TYR A 33 -9.72 -3.09 -10.69
C TYR A 33 -10.63 -1.88 -10.96
N LEU A 34 -11.54 -1.62 -10.01
CA LEU A 34 -12.52 -0.52 -10.09
C LEU A 34 -11.92 0.83 -9.66
N GLY A 35 -11.00 0.83 -8.69
CA GLY A 35 -10.44 2.06 -8.13
C GLY A 35 -11.39 2.85 -7.22
N ALA A 36 -12.50 2.28 -6.77
CA ALA A 36 -13.38 2.89 -5.79
C ALA A 36 -12.85 2.66 -4.36
N GLY A 37 -12.66 3.75 -3.61
CA GLY A 37 -12.34 3.71 -2.18
C GLY A 37 -13.56 4.03 -1.32
N VAL A 38 -13.57 3.55 -0.08
CA VAL A 38 -14.54 4.00 0.93
C VAL A 38 -14.18 5.41 1.38
N GLN A 39 -15.18 6.17 1.82
CA GLN A 39 -14.95 7.45 2.48
C GLN A 39 -14.00 7.23 3.67
N GLY A 40 -12.92 8.00 3.72
CA GLY A 40 -12.01 7.99 4.86
C GLY A 40 -12.76 8.42 6.12
N VAL A 41 -12.62 7.64 7.19
CA VAL A 41 -13.15 7.98 8.52
C VAL A 41 -12.15 8.88 9.24
N GLU A 42 -12.66 9.88 9.95
CA GLU A 42 -11.84 10.62 10.91
C GLU A 42 -11.51 9.70 12.09
N TRP A 43 -10.22 9.59 12.41
CA TRP A 43 -9.77 8.76 13.53
C TRP A 43 -9.98 9.53 14.83
N PRO A 44 -10.51 8.89 15.89
CA PRO A 44 -10.59 9.48 17.22
C PRO A 44 -9.23 9.97 17.69
N ALA A 45 -9.18 11.09 18.42
CA ALA A 45 -7.91 11.68 18.90
C ALA A 45 -7.11 10.72 19.79
N GLU A 46 -7.79 9.85 20.54
CA GLU A 46 -7.20 8.78 21.36
C GLU A 46 -6.45 7.71 20.53
N MET A 47 -6.75 7.57 19.24
CA MET A 47 -6.06 6.65 18.33
C MET A 47 -4.89 7.30 17.60
N LEU A 48 -4.76 8.63 17.70
CA LEU A 48 -3.69 9.39 17.05
C LEU A 48 -2.57 9.62 18.06
N ARG A 49 -1.39 9.05 17.79
CA ARG A 49 -0.19 9.30 18.57
C ARG A 49 0.82 10.07 17.73
N GLU A 50 1.13 11.28 18.15
CA GLU A 50 2.22 12.06 17.60
C GLU A 50 3.55 11.63 18.23
N VAL A 51 4.54 11.28 17.41
CA VAL A 51 5.88 10.89 17.86
C VAL A 51 6.87 11.91 17.30
N SER A 52 7.45 12.70 18.20
CA SER A 52 8.44 13.72 17.86
C SER A 52 9.74 13.48 18.62
N PHE A 53 10.88 13.56 17.93
CA PHE A 53 12.20 13.46 18.54
C PHE A 53 12.85 14.85 18.63
N GLY A 54 13.44 15.18 19.78
CA GLY A 54 14.30 16.35 19.90
C GLY A 54 15.62 16.19 19.12
N PRO A 55 16.40 17.26 18.87
CA PRO A 55 17.54 17.22 17.96
C PRO A 55 18.57 16.11 18.23
N LEU A 56 18.95 15.88 19.49
CA LEU A 56 19.90 14.83 19.86
C LEU A 56 19.31 13.42 19.70
N ALA A 57 18.06 13.23 20.15
CA ALA A 57 17.37 11.95 20.02
C ALA A 57 17.09 11.60 18.55
N ALA A 58 16.78 12.59 17.72
CA ALA A 58 16.51 12.44 16.30
C ALA A 58 17.74 11.93 15.52
N VAL A 59 18.94 12.38 15.89
CA VAL A 59 20.20 11.88 15.29
C VAL A 59 20.39 10.40 15.63
N GLY A 60 20.21 10.02 16.89
CA GLY A 60 20.31 8.62 17.32
C GLY A 60 19.29 7.72 16.62
N GLU A 61 18.03 8.15 16.58
CA GLU A 61 16.94 7.42 15.90
C GLU A 61 17.22 7.30 14.39
N GLY A 62 17.69 8.37 13.75
CA GLY A 62 18.04 8.38 12.33
C GLY A 62 19.16 7.39 11.99
N LEU A 63 20.20 7.34 12.83
CA LEU A 63 21.29 6.36 12.69
C LEU A 63 20.80 4.93 12.90
N SER A 64 20.01 4.69 13.94
CA SER A 64 19.40 3.39 14.24
C SER A 64 18.56 2.88 13.07
N ARG A 65 17.64 3.71 12.57
CA ARG A 65 16.75 3.36 11.46
C ARG A 65 17.51 3.11 10.16
N THR A 66 18.52 3.94 9.87
CA THR A 66 19.41 3.74 8.73
C THR A 66 20.12 2.38 8.83
N TRP A 67 20.69 2.07 9.98
CA TRP A 67 21.39 0.80 10.21
C TRP A 67 20.47 -0.41 10.05
N THR A 68 19.27 -0.37 10.65
CA THR A 68 18.27 -1.44 10.50
C THR A 68 17.91 -1.67 9.04
N MET A 69 17.64 -0.60 8.30
CA MET A 69 17.32 -0.72 6.87
C MET A 69 18.49 -1.26 6.06
N SER A 70 19.71 -0.78 6.31
CA SER A 70 20.92 -1.30 5.64
C SER A 70 21.10 -2.79 5.87
N LEU A 71 20.91 -3.29 7.11
CA LEU A 71 20.98 -4.71 7.41
C LEU A 71 19.90 -5.52 6.68
N LEU A 72 18.64 -5.04 6.67
CA LEU A 72 17.55 -5.70 5.94
C LEU A 72 17.83 -5.79 4.43
N THR A 73 18.36 -4.71 3.85
CA THR A 73 18.78 -4.70 2.44
C THR A 73 19.92 -5.68 2.19
N LEU A 74 20.97 -5.66 3.02
CA LEU A 74 22.10 -6.58 2.88
C LEU A 74 21.68 -8.05 3.04
N ASP A 75 20.76 -8.36 3.96
CA ASP A 75 20.21 -9.70 4.13
C ASP A 75 19.40 -10.14 2.90
N SER A 76 18.59 -9.25 2.33
CA SER A 76 17.86 -9.53 1.08
C SER A 76 18.80 -9.83 -0.08
N LEU A 77 19.87 -9.05 -0.23
CA LEU A 77 20.91 -9.28 -1.24
C LEU A 77 21.63 -10.62 -1.04
N LYS A 78 21.96 -10.96 0.22
CA LYS A 78 22.54 -12.25 0.57
C LYS A 78 21.61 -13.40 0.16
N LYS A 79 20.32 -13.32 0.50
CA LYS A 79 19.33 -14.35 0.14
C LYS A 79 19.17 -14.50 -1.37
N MET A 80 19.25 -13.41 -2.13
CA MET A 80 19.27 -13.47 -3.59
C MET A 80 20.52 -14.21 -4.11
N LEU A 81 21.70 -13.92 -3.54
CA LEU A 81 22.95 -14.57 -3.92
C LEU A 81 22.92 -16.10 -3.70
N PHE A 82 22.33 -16.54 -2.59
CA PHE A 82 22.19 -17.98 -2.28
C PHE A 82 20.93 -18.62 -2.89
N GLY A 83 20.10 -17.86 -3.62
CA GLY A 83 18.91 -18.36 -4.30
C GLY A 83 17.69 -18.58 -3.39
N GLU A 84 17.74 -18.11 -2.14
CA GLU A 84 16.63 -18.18 -1.18
C GLU A 84 15.56 -17.10 -1.46
N LEU A 85 15.90 -16.04 -2.22
CA LEU A 85 14.98 -14.97 -2.64
C LEU A 85 15.10 -14.72 -4.15
N SER A 86 13.96 -14.72 -4.86
CA SER A 86 13.92 -14.49 -6.31
C SER A 86 13.79 -13.01 -6.63
N VAL A 87 14.67 -12.50 -7.49
CA VAL A 87 14.60 -11.12 -8.03
C VAL A 87 13.35 -10.86 -8.87
N LYS A 88 12.64 -11.92 -9.28
CA LYS A 88 11.43 -11.85 -10.12
C LYS A 88 10.14 -11.73 -9.31
N ASN A 89 10.21 -11.88 -7.98
CA ASN A 89 9.08 -11.82 -7.04
C ASN A 89 9.35 -10.81 -5.89
N LEU A 90 10.23 -9.84 -6.12
CA LEU A 90 10.39 -8.65 -5.27
C LEU A 90 9.53 -7.52 -5.84
#